data_AF-A0A0L6W4F9-F1
#
_entry.id   AF-A0A0L6W4F9-F1
#
_cell.length_a   1.000
_cell.length_b   1.000
_cell.length_c   1.000
_cell.angle_alpha   90.00
_cell.angle_beta   90.00
_cell.angle_gamma   90.00
#
_symmetry.space_group_name_H-M   'P 1'
#
loop_
_entity.id
_entity.type
_entity.pdbx_description
1 polymer ?
#
loop_
_entity_poly.entity_id
_entity_poly.type
_entity_poly.pdbx_seq_one_letter_code
_entity_poly.pdbx_strand_id
1 'polypeptide(L)'
;MLLNLFKAINNMQPKVRELDPTTTQRIKEGAYLTKIISETEVAARKCEFYAGNCSDQQIAQFFQDEADMLYKAKHTLQKYYESMTEE
;
A
#
# COMPACT_ATOMS: atom_id res chain seq x y z
N MET A 1 36.50 -25.79 -7.75
CA MET A 1 36.11 -25.40 -9.14
C MET A 1 34.71 -24.79 -9.18
N LEU A 2 33.68 -25.43 -8.59
CA LEU A 2 32.31 -24.89 -8.55
C LEU A 2 32.21 -23.46 -7.96
N LEU A 3 32.92 -23.18 -6.87
CA LEU A 3 32.98 -21.85 -6.25
C LEU A 3 33.49 -20.74 -7.18
N ASN A 4 34.44 -21.05 -8.06
CA ASN A 4 34.96 -20.09 -9.03
C ASN A 4 33.98 -19.88 -10.18
N LEU A 5 33.23 -20.93 -10.55
CA LEU A 5 32.15 -20.86 -11.52
C LEU A 5 31.00 -19.97 -11.01
N PHE A 6 30.58 -20.15 -9.75
CA PHE A 6 29.56 -19.29 -9.12
C PHE A 6 30.00 -17.82 -9.03
N LYS A 7 31.26 -17.55 -8.68
CA LYS A 7 31.80 -16.18 -8.70
C LYS A 7 31.81 -15.58 -10.11
N ALA A 8 32.17 -16.36 -11.13
CA ALA A 8 32.17 -15.89 -12.51
C ALA A 8 30.74 -15.58 -13.00
N ILE A 9 29.76 -16.42 -12.68
CA ILE A 9 28.34 -16.21 -13.00
C ILE A 9 27.81 -14.95 -12.28
N ASN A 10 28.16 -14.75 -11.01
CA ASN A 10 27.74 -13.56 -10.25
C ASN A 10 28.37 -12.27 -10.81
N ASN A 11 29.62 -12.31 -11.27
CA ASN A 11 30.29 -11.17 -11.90
C ASN A 11 29.74 -10.81 -13.29
N MET A 12 29.04 -11.74 -13.96
CA MET A 12 28.36 -11.48 -15.23
C MET A 12 26.96 -10.88 -15.05
N GLN A 13 26.43 -10.83 -13.82
CA GLN A 13 25.17 -10.13 -13.60
C GLN A 13 25.37 -8.62 -13.80
N PRO A 14 24.43 -7.94 -14.47
CA PRO A 14 24.47 -6.49 -14.56
C PRO A 14 24.54 -5.92 -13.15
N LYS A 15 25.58 -5.11 -12.88
CA LYS A 15 25.70 -4.41 -11.60
C LYS A 15 24.51 -3.47 -11.49
N VAL A 16 23.50 -3.88 -10.73
CA VAL A 16 22.37 -3.03 -10.41
C VAL A 16 22.95 -1.85 -9.66
N ARG A 17 22.70 -0.63 -10.17
CA ARG A 17 23.10 0.59 -9.46
C ARG A 17 22.48 0.52 -8.08
N GLU A 18 23.31 0.51 -7.03
CA GLU A 18 22.80 0.64 -5.68
C GLU A 18 22.07 1.98 -5.61
N LEU A 19 20.77 1.92 -5.33
CA LEU A 19 20.00 3.11 -5.06
C LEU A 19 20.55 3.72 -3.77
N ASP A 20 20.61 5.04 -3.71
CA ASP A 20 20.95 5.69 -2.46
C ASP A 20 19.93 5.29 -1.37
N PRO A 21 20.33 5.32 -0.08
CA PRO A 21 19.46 4.91 1.01
C PRO A 21 18.11 5.64 1.04
N THR A 22 18.09 6.91 0.62
CA THR A 22 16.88 7.74 0.59
C THR A 22 15.92 7.25 -0.49
N THR A 23 16.40 6.96 -1.70
CA THR A 23 15.57 6.39 -2.77
C THR A 23 15.04 5.01 -2.39
N THR A 24 15.88 4.16 -1.79
CA THR A 24 15.44 2.84 -1.27
C THR A 24 14.33 2.98 -0.23
N GLN A 25 14.47 3.95 0.68
CA GLN A 25 13.47 4.21 1.72
C GLN A 25 12.16 4.70 1.11
N ARG A 26 12.19 5.63 0.15
CA ARG A 26 10.99 6.12 -0.56
C ARG A 26 10.23 5.00 -1.27
N ILE A 27 10.95 4.05 -1.88
CA ILE A 27 10.31 2.88 -2.53
C ILE A 27 9.60 2.02 -1.48
N LYS A 28 10.23 1.77 -0.33
CA LYS A 28 9.61 0.99 0.76
C LYS A 28 8.37 1.69 1.32
N GLU A 29 8.46 3.00 1.53
CA GLU A 29 7.34 3.83 1.99
C GLU A 29 6.19 3.83 0.98
N GLY A 30 6.49 4.02 -0.31
CA GLY A 30 5.49 3.96 -1.38
C GLY A 30 4.79 2.60 -1.49
N ALA A 31 5.55 1.50 -1.37
CA ALA A 31 5.01 0.15 -1.36
C ALA A 31 4.09 -0.09 -0.14
N TYR A 32 4.51 0.40 1.03
CA TYR A 32 3.71 0.33 2.24
C TYR A 32 2.41 1.14 2.12
N LEU A 33 2.48 2.37 1.63
CA LEU A 33 1.30 3.22 1.39
C LEU A 33 0.31 2.56 0.43
N THR A 34 0.79 1.99 -0.67
CA THR A 34 -0.06 1.28 -1.64
C THR A 34 -0.84 0.15 -0.97
N LYS A 35 -0.18 -0.62 -0.09
CA LYS A 35 -0.83 -1.68 0.68
C LYS A 35 -1.91 -1.11 1.61
N ILE A 36 -1.59 -0.08 2.38
CA ILE A 36 -2.54 0.53 3.32
C ILE A 36 -3.76 1.10 2.57
N ILE A 37 -3.55 1.80 1.46
CA ILE A 37 -4.65 2.32 0.60
C ILE A 37 -5.59 1.19 0.18
N SER A 38 -5.03 0.06 -0.27
CA SER A 38 -5.82 -1.12 -0.67
C SER A 38 -6.57 -1.74 0.51
N GLU A 39 -5.94 -1.87 1.68
CA GLU A 39 -6.57 -2.44 2.87
C GLU A 39 -7.70 -1.54 3.39
N THR A 40 -7.50 -0.22 3.38
CA THR A 40 -8.52 0.77 3.73
C THR A 40 -9.74 0.68 2.80
N GLU A 41 -9.53 0.52 1.48
CA GLU A 41 -10.63 0.34 0.54
C GLU A 41 -11.41 -0.97 0.75
N VAL A 42 -10.70 -2.07 1.02
CA VAL A 42 -11.36 -3.34 1.33
C VAL A 42 -12.14 -3.24 2.64
N ALA A 43 -11.62 -2.54 3.65
CA ALA A 43 -12.31 -2.31 4.91
C ALA A 43 -13.57 -1.45 4.71
N ALA A 44 -13.49 -0.35 3.94
CA ALA A 44 -14.63 0.52 3.65
C ALA A 44 -15.78 -0.25 2.99
N ARG A 45 -15.47 -1.04 1.94
CA ARG A 45 -16.48 -1.87 1.26
C ARG A 45 -17.11 -2.93 2.15
N LYS A 46 -16.35 -3.48 3.11
CA LYS A 46 -16.91 -4.41 4.10
C LYS A 46 -17.87 -3.71 5.05
N CYS A 47 -17.52 -2.50 5.50
CA CYS A 47 -18.42 -1.69 6.31
C CYS A 47 -19.71 -1.37 5.56
N GLU A 48 -19.65 -0.92 4.29
CA GLU A 48 -20.86 -0.72 3.47
C GLU A 48 -21.69 -1.99 3.30
N PHE A 49 -21.03 -3.13 3.05
CA PHE A 49 -21.70 -4.43 2.97
C PHE A 49 -22.42 -4.77 4.28
N TYR A 50 -21.79 -4.57 5.44
CA TYR A 50 -22.44 -4.83 6.72
C TYR A 50 -23.58 -3.84 6.99
N ALA A 51 -23.40 -2.56 6.71
CA ALA A 51 -24.44 -1.55 6.83
C ALA A 51 -25.72 -1.94 6.07
N GLY A 52 -25.58 -2.39 4.82
CA GLY A 52 -26.71 -2.82 3.99
C GLY A 52 -27.39 -4.12 4.43
N ASN A 53 -26.73 -4.94 5.25
CA ASN A 53 -27.27 -6.21 5.76
C ASN A 53 -27.79 -6.12 7.21
N CYS A 54 -27.57 -4.99 7.90
CA CYS A 54 -28.01 -4.81 9.27
C CYS A 54 -29.52 -4.54 9.34
N SER A 55 -30.21 -5.28 10.20
CA SER A 55 -31.61 -5.01 10.55
C SER A 55 -31.76 -3.88 11.57
N ASP A 56 -30.72 -3.63 12.36
CA ASP A 56 -30.67 -2.54 13.34
C ASP A 56 -30.13 -1.27 12.68
N GLN A 57 -30.91 -0.18 12.75
CA GLN A 57 -30.57 1.08 12.11
C GLN A 57 -29.37 1.78 12.73
N GLN A 58 -29.14 1.65 14.05
CA GLN A 58 -27.98 2.26 14.71
C GLN A 58 -26.70 1.54 14.31
N ILE A 59 -26.74 0.21 14.22
CA ILE A 59 -25.60 -0.59 13.76
C ILE A 59 -25.32 -0.32 12.28
N ALA A 60 -26.36 -0.22 11.45
CA ALA A 60 -26.22 0.12 10.05
C ALA A 60 -25.54 1.50 9.87
N GLN A 61 -25.98 2.50 10.63
CA GLN A 61 -25.39 3.84 10.60
C GLN A 61 -23.94 3.83 11.07
N PHE A 62 -23.60 3.11 12.13
CA PHE A 62 -22.22 2.98 12.61
C PHE A 62 -21.29 2.46 11.51
N PHE A 63 -21.68 1.40 10.80
CA PHE A 63 -20.88 0.88 9.70
C PHE A 63 -20.81 1.87 8.52
N GLN A 64 -21.89 2.59 8.21
CA GLN A 64 -21.87 3.59 7.15
C GLN A 64 -20.91 4.76 7.48
N ASP A 65 -20.94 5.25 8.72
CA ASP A 65 -20.05 6.33 9.18
C ASP A 65 -18.57 5.90 9.12
N GLU A 66 -18.28 4.65 9.51
CA GLU A 66 -16.94 4.07 9.42
C GLU A 66 -16.48 3.92 7.97
N ALA A 67 -17.36 3.47 7.06
CA ALA A 67 -17.06 3.40 5.63
C ALA A 67 -16.70 4.78 5.05
N ASP A 68 -17.49 5.81 5.36
CA ASP A 68 -17.26 7.18 4.92
C ASP A 68 -15.93 7.74 5.45
N MET A 69 -15.59 7.45 6.70
CA MET A 69 -14.29 7.80 7.28
C MET A 69 -13.14 7.11 6.54
N LEU A 70 -13.26 5.81 6.28
CA LEU A 70 -12.24 5.04 5.57
C LEU A 70 -12.05 5.52 4.13
N TYR A 71 -13.11 5.92 3.41
CA TYR A 71 -12.98 6.53 2.08
C TYR A 71 -12.25 7.87 2.12
N LYS A 72 -12.50 8.71 3.12
CA LYS A 72 -11.75 9.97 3.32
C LYS A 72 -10.28 9.69 3.64
N ALA A 73 -10.00 8.69 4.46
CA ALA A 73 -8.63 8.27 4.79
C ALA A 73 -7.90 7.75 3.55
N LYS A 74 -8.54 6.88 2.75
CA LYS A 74 -8.02 6.40 1.46
C LYS A 74 -7.64 7.56 0.55
N HIS A 75 -8.53 8.53 0.38
CA HIS A 75 -8.28 9.71 -0.46
C HIS A 75 -7.09 10.54 0.03
N THR A 76 -6.96 10.71 1.35
CA THR A 76 -5.84 11.43 1.95
C THR A 76 -4.51 10.70 1.73
N LEU A 77 -4.49 9.39 1.91
CA LEU A 77 -3.32 8.55 1.67
C LEU A 77 -2.92 8.51 0.20
N GLN A 78 -3.91 8.48 -0.71
CA GLN A 78 -3.69 8.52 -2.15
C GLN A 78 -3.01 9.84 -2.56
N LYS A 79 -3.51 10.98 -2.08
CA LYS A 79 -2.87 12.28 -2.32
C LYS A 79 -1.44 12.34 -1.78
N TYR A 80 -1.21 11.77 -0.60
CA TYR A 80 0.14 11.72 -0.04
C TYR A 80 1.07 10.86 -0.92
N TYR A 81 0.61 9.70 -1.37
CA TYR A 81 1.36 8.83 -2.29
C TYR A 81 1.69 9.55 -3.60
N GLU A 82 0.72 10.26 -4.20
CA GLU A 82 0.92 11.05 -5.42
C GLU A 82 1.95 12.17 -5.22
N SER A 83 1.91 12.87 -4.07
CA SER A 83 2.89 13.90 -3.74
C SER A 83 4.33 13.39 -3.59
N MET A 84 4.53 12.08 -3.37
CA MET A 84 5.87 11.47 -3.36
C MET A 84 6.45 11.29 -4.77
N THR A 85 5.59 11.37 -5.79
CA THR A 85 5.93 11.18 -7.20
C THR A 85 5.94 12.48 -8.01
N GLU A 86 5.41 13.56 -7.45
CA GLU A 86 5.48 14.90 -8.03
C GLU A 86 6.85 15.53 -7.69
N GLU A 87 7.60 15.94 -8.72
CA GLU A 87 8.90 16.62 -8.61
C GLU A 87 8.77 18.11 -8.24
#